data_AF-A0A1M5BI40-F1
#
_entry.id   AF-A0A1M5BI40-F1
#
_cell.length_a   1.000
_cell.length_b   1.000
_cell.length_c   1.000
_cell.angle_alpha   90.00
_cell.angle_beta   90.00
_cell.angle_gamma   90.00
#
_symmetry.space_group_name_H-M   'P 1'
#
loop_
_entity.id
_entity.type
_entity.pdbx_description
1 polymer ?
#
loop_
_entity_poly.entity_id
_entity_poly.type
_entity_poly.pdbx_seq_one_letter_code
_entity_poly.pdbx_strand_id
1 'polypeptide(L)'
;MFDVTHVNGVKIIYSPGVSEEGARTLAMEEITRFSRAGKRLSKVEISIDGEDYVIKSWEVSPIRRIRRITGYLAETDSWNSAKLAELRDRVTHHNLVALQGKAVQETGIKLRLNGMVYESVVDGPGLRDVLFVQGCPHRCSGCQNPGSWDFGGGTEVDIANVLVSLPSSPLVSGITFSGGEPFCQAAALVEVAQHIKSLGLNLWIYTGYTWEELLAHPDPAVKRLLALTDVVVDGRFVQAEADLSLPFRGSRNQRPIDVRKSLGTGRVVLWEQEIYAAEAPPRRVAV
;
A
#
# COMPACT_ATOMS: atom_id res chain seq x y z
N MET A 1 -26.77 14.19 15.43
CA MET A 1 -25.37 14.17 15.89
C MET A 1 -25.25 13.05 16.90
N PHE A 2 -24.33 12.10 16.76
CA PHE A 2 -24.24 10.98 17.69
C PHE A 2 -23.56 11.39 18.99
N ASP A 3 -24.06 10.91 20.12
CA ASP A 3 -23.48 11.12 21.44
C ASP A 3 -22.48 10.01 21.77
N VAL A 4 -21.53 10.30 22.66
CA VAL A 4 -20.44 9.39 23.01
C VAL A 4 -20.32 9.24 24.52
N THR A 5 -20.26 8.00 25.00
CA THR A 5 -19.96 7.68 26.41
C THR A 5 -19.00 6.50 26.49
N HIS A 6 -18.55 6.14 27.69
CA HIS A 6 -17.59 5.05 27.90
C HIS A 6 -18.01 4.16 29.06
N VAL A 7 -17.89 2.85 28.88
CA VAL A 7 -18.15 1.83 29.91
C VAL A 7 -17.03 0.79 29.85
N ASN A 8 -16.37 0.51 30.98
CA ASN A 8 -15.30 -0.50 31.09
C ASN A 8 -14.19 -0.39 30.03
N GLY A 9 -13.85 0.84 29.62
CA GLY A 9 -12.84 1.11 28.60
C GLY A 9 -13.29 0.88 27.15
N VAL A 10 -14.58 0.62 26.93
CA VAL A 10 -15.20 0.48 25.61
C VAL A 10 -15.88 1.80 25.23
N LYS A 11 -15.62 2.28 24.01
CA LYS A 11 -16.25 3.50 23.47
C LYS A 11 -17.66 3.19 22.99
N ILE A 12 -18.67 3.90 23.50
CA ILE A 12 -20.07 3.75 23.11
C ILE A 12 -20.48 4.97 22.30
N ILE A 13 -21.03 4.77 21.11
CA ILE A 13 -21.57 5.83 20.24
C ILE A 13 -23.07 5.58 20.07
N TYR A 14 -23.93 6.55 20.31
CA TYR A 14 -25.38 6.34 20.22
C TYR A 14 -26.14 7.48 19.54
N SER A 15 -27.22 7.14 18.83
CA SER A 15 -28.00 8.11 18.06
C SER A 15 -28.91 9.00 18.94
N PRO A 16 -29.25 10.22 18.50
CA PRO A 16 -30.29 11.03 19.15
C PRO A 16 -31.61 10.24 19.21
N GLY A 17 -32.09 9.97 20.42
CA GLY A 17 -33.26 9.11 20.66
C GLY A 17 -32.97 7.89 21.54
N VAL A 18 -31.71 7.52 21.70
CA VAL A 18 -31.27 6.54 22.71
C VAL A 18 -30.86 7.31 23.97
N SER A 19 -31.44 6.98 25.13
CA SER A 19 -31.00 7.57 26.39
C SER A 19 -29.60 7.08 26.77
N GLU A 20 -28.80 7.89 27.45
CA GLU A 20 -27.47 7.47 27.87
C GLU A 20 -27.53 6.20 28.75
N GLU A 21 -28.50 6.12 29.66
CA GLU A 21 -28.71 4.94 30.51
C GLU A 21 -29.06 3.69 29.68
N GLY A 22 -29.92 3.82 28.67
CA GLY A 22 -30.23 2.74 27.74
C GLY A 22 -29.01 2.29 26.94
N ALA A 23 -28.23 3.24 26.43
CA ALA A 23 -27.00 2.94 25.69
C ALA A 23 -25.96 2.21 26.56
N ARG A 24 -25.84 2.57 27.84
CA ARG A 24 -24.94 1.91 28.80
C ARG A 24 -25.39 0.48 29.11
N THR A 25 -26.69 0.26 29.31
CA THR A 25 -27.26 -1.08 29.56
C THR A 25 -27.01 -2.01 28.39
N LEU A 26 -27.39 -1.59 27.18
CA LEU A 26 -27.19 -2.38 25.95
C LEU A 26 -25.70 -2.67 25.69
N ALA A 27 -24.83 -1.70 25.93
CA ALA A 27 -23.38 -1.93 25.82
C ALA A 27 -22.85 -2.91 26.87
N MET A 28 -23.38 -2.90 28.09
CA MET A 28 -22.96 -3.82 29.16
C MET A 28 -23.36 -5.28 28.87
N GLU A 29 -24.55 -5.48 28.32
CA GLU A 29 -24.99 -6.81 27.84
C GLU A 29 -24.05 -7.33 26.75
N GLU A 30 -23.67 -6.47 25.82
CA GLU A 30 -22.78 -6.81 24.73
C GLU A 30 -21.35 -7.10 25.20
N ILE A 31 -20.82 -6.30 26.13
CA ILE A 31 -19.53 -6.56 26.80
C ILE A 31 -19.57 -7.92 27.50
N THR A 32 -20.65 -8.22 28.22
CA THR A 32 -20.82 -9.50 28.91
C THR A 32 -20.85 -10.67 27.93
N ARG A 33 -21.59 -10.52 26.82
CA ARG A 33 -21.71 -11.54 25.77
C ARG A 33 -20.36 -11.86 25.14
N PHE A 34 -19.59 -10.84 24.76
CA PHE A 34 -18.25 -11.02 24.19
C PHE A 34 -17.27 -11.60 25.22
N SER A 35 -17.35 -11.17 26.49
CA SER A 35 -16.50 -11.68 27.56
C SER A 35 -16.73 -13.18 27.80
N ARG A 36 -17.98 -13.67 27.71
CA ARG A 36 -18.31 -15.11 27.78
C ARG A 36 -17.63 -15.93 26.68
N ALA A 37 -17.39 -15.33 25.51
CA ALA A 37 -16.66 -15.94 24.40
C ALA A 37 -15.13 -15.72 24.48
N GLY A 38 -14.61 -15.17 25.59
CA GLY A 38 -13.18 -14.85 25.75
C GLY A 38 -12.70 -13.64 24.93
N LYS A 39 -13.62 -12.84 24.41
CA LYS A 39 -13.36 -11.70 23.53
C LYS A 39 -13.54 -10.39 24.28
N ARG A 40 -12.82 -9.34 23.85
CA ARG A 40 -12.92 -7.99 24.44
C ARG A 40 -13.43 -7.02 23.39
N LEU A 41 -14.27 -6.06 23.77
CA LEU A 41 -14.75 -5.01 22.86
C LEU A 41 -13.87 -3.76 22.94
N SER A 42 -13.74 -3.07 21.80
CA SER A 42 -13.08 -1.75 21.68
C SER A 42 -14.12 -0.63 21.53
N LYS A 43 -15.19 -0.89 20.77
CA LYS A 43 -16.26 0.06 20.47
C LYS A 43 -17.60 -0.66 20.38
N VAL A 44 -18.68 0.02 20.76
CA VAL A 44 -20.08 -0.34 20.49
C VAL A 44 -20.79 0.89 19.92
N GLU A 45 -21.67 0.70 18.95
CA GLU A 45 -22.47 1.75 18.33
C GLU A 45 -23.93 1.33 18.29
N ILE A 46 -24.80 2.22 18.75
CA ILE A 46 -26.22 1.94 18.97
C ILE A 46 -27.02 2.98 18.19
N SER A 47 -27.91 2.51 17.33
CA SER A 47 -28.79 3.38 16.54
C SER A 47 -30.22 2.84 16.57
N ILE A 48 -31.19 3.67 16.23
CA ILE A 48 -32.59 3.28 16.11
C ILE A 48 -32.93 3.15 14.62
N ASP A 49 -33.50 2.03 14.22
CA ASP A 49 -34.05 1.79 12.88
C ASP A 49 -35.51 1.35 13.01
N GLY A 50 -36.44 2.31 12.87
CA GLY A 50 -37.86 2.07 13.14
C GLY A 50 -38.13 1.89 14.64
N GLU A 51 -38.69 0.73 15.01
CA GLU A 51 -38.93 0.34 16.41
C GLU A 51 -37.77 -0.49 17.00
N ASP A 52 -36.75 -0.81 16.20
CA ASP A 52 -35.65 -1.68 16.60
C ASP A 52 -34.40 -0.89 17.02
N TYR A 53 -33.67 -1.42 18.01
CA TYR A 53 -32.29 -1.03 18.27
C TYR A 53 -31.32 -1.80 17.39
N VAL A 54 -30.46 -1.07 16.69
CA VAL A 54 -29.37 -1.59 15.87
C VAL A 54 -28.05 -1.42 16.61
N ILE A 55 -27.44 -2.54 16.98
CA ILE A 55 -26.17 -2.57 17.74
C ILE A 55 -25.05 -3.11 16.84
N LYS A 56 -23.99 -2.30 16.67
CA LYS A 56 -22.73 -2.70 16.01
C LYS A 56 -21.64 -2.78 17.08
N SER A 57 -20.84 -3.85 17.07
CA SER A 57 -19.84 -4.15 18.10
C SER A 57 -18.50 -4.48 17.47
N TRP A 58 -17.42 -3.89 17.98
CA TRP A 58 -16.06 -4.07 17.47
C TRP A 58 -15.19 -4.75 18.53
N GLU A 59 -14.65 -5.92 18.19
CA GLU A 59 -13.68 -6.62 19.04
C GLU A 59 -12.34 -5.88 19.08
N VAL A 60 -11.64 -5.95 20.21
CA VAL A 60 -10.22 -5.60 20.30
C VAL A 60 -9.47 -6.61 19.44
N SER A 61 -8.79 -6.13 18.40
CA SER A 61 -7.98 -6.99 17.53
C SER A 61 -6.99 -7.82 18.37
N PRO A 62 -7.08 -9.18 18.35
CA PRO A 62 -6.12 -10.03 19.03
C PRO A 62 -4.75 -9.99 18.32
N ILE A 63 -4.73 -9.51 17.08
CA ILE A 63 -3.53 -9.30 16.30
C ILE A 63 -2.77 -8.11 16.93
N ARG A 64 -1.75 -8.43 17.73
CA ARG A 64 -0.65 -7.51 17.97
C ARG A 64 0.12 -7.39 16.65
N ARG A 65 -0.02 -6.27 15.94
CA ARG A 65 0.92 -5.93 14.87
C ARG A 65 2.29 -5.65 15.49
N ILE A 66 3.03 -6.73 15.74
CA ILE A 66 4.47 -6.62 15.89
C ILE A 66 4.94 -6.22 14.51
N ARG A 67 5.43 -4.98 14.37
CA ARG A 67 6.21 -4.61 13.18
C ARG A 67 7.46 -5.47 13.18
N ARG A 68 7.37 -6.71 12.68
CA ARG A 68 8.53 -7.40 12.17
C ARG A 68 8.90 -6.65 10.92
N ILE A 69 9.88 -5.76 11.06
CA ILE A 69 10.66 -5.29 9.93
C ILE A 69 11.17 -6.58 9.29
N THR A 70 10.57 -7.01 8.20
CA THR A 70 11.26 -7.88 7.25
C THR A 70 12.44 -7.06 6.80
N GLY A 71 13.58 -7.30 7.46
CA GLY A 71 14.85 -6.71 7.10
C GLY A 71 15.21 -7.19 5.70
N TYR A 72 14.77 -6.45 4.70
CA TYR A 72 15.30 -6.53 3.34
C TYR A 72 16.69 -5.92 3.24
N LEU A 73 17.22 -5.39 4.36
CA LEU A 73 18.58 -4.90 4.51
C LEU A 73 19.09 -5.30 5.89
N ALA A 74 19.95 -6.31 5.97
CA ALA A 74 20.66 -6.68 7.19
C ALA A 74 22.07 -7.14 6.82
N GLU A 75 23.00 -6.18 6.69
CA GLU A 75 24.43 -6.40 6.45
C GLU A 75 25.21 -6.69 7.75
N THR A 76 24.57 -7.19 8.80
CA THR A 76 25.23 -7.36 10.12
C THR A 76 25.65 -8.79 10.38
N ASP A 77 26.90 -8.97 10.84
CA ASP A 77 27.57 -10.27 11.08
C ASP A 77 27.03 -11.11 12.26
N SER A 78 26.05 -10.62 13.01
CA SER A 78 25.58 -11.26 14.26
C SER A 78 24.25 -12.00 14.13
N TRP A 79 24.04 -12.76 13.04
CA TRP A 79 22.79 -13.50 12.81
C TRP A 79 22.93 -15.02 12.87
N ASN A 80 21.94 -15.64 13.52
CA ASN A 80 21.82 -17.06 13.85
C ASN A 80 22.00 -17.98 12.63
N SER A 81 22.74 -19.09 12.79
CA SER A 81 23.16 -20.01 11.71
C SER A 81 21.99 -20.56 10.89
N ALA A 82 20.82 -20.74 11.50
CA ALA A 82 19.59 -21.16 10.80
C ALA A 82 19.05 -20.10 9.82
N LYS A 83 19.27 -18.81 10.11
CA LYS A 83 18.87 -17.71 9.22
C LYS A 83 19.89 -17.47 8.12
N LEU A 84 21.17 -17.72 8.39
CA LEU A 84 22.22 -17.77 7.35
C LEU A 84 21.99 -18.96 6.42
N ALA A 85 21.52 -20.10 6.92
CA ALA A 85 21.07 -21.22 6.09
C ALA A 85 19.84 -20.84 5.25
N GLU A 86 18.82 -20.19 5.84
CA GLU A 86 17.70 -19.62 5.09
C GLU A 86 18.15 -18.59 4.04
N LEU A 87 19.16 -17.75 4.32
CA LEU A 87 19.74 -16.80 3.36
C LEU A 87 20.56 -17.48 2.25
N ARG A 88 21.21 -18.60 2.54
CA ARG A 88 21.92 -19.43 1.55
C ARG A 88 20.95 -20.22 0.68
N ASP A 89 19.84 -20.68 1.27
CA ASP A 89 18.74 -21.37 0.60
C ASP A 89 17.72 -20.40 -0.02
N ARG A 90 17.86 -19.09 0.23
CA ARG A 90 17.27 -18.04 -0.62
C ARG A 90 18.00 -18.14 -1.95
N VAL A 91 17.45 -18.99 -2.81
CA VAL A 91 17.42 -18.71 -4.24
C VAL A 91 16.94 -17.27 -4.30
N THR A 92 17.82 -16.36 -4.74
CA THR A 92 17.37 -15.06 -5.18
C THR A 92 16.22 -15.38 -6.11
N HIS A 93 15.00 -14.99 -5.78
CA HIS A 93 13.90 -15.02 -6.73
C HIS A 93 14.21 -13.94 -7.80
N HIS A 94 15.30 -14.12 -8.55
CA HIS A 94 15.29 -13.91 -9.98
C HIS A 94 14.26 -14.90 -10.55
N ASN A 95 12.98 -14.72 -10.21
CA ASN A 95 11.87 -15.32 -10.93
C ASN A 95 11.73 -14.60 -12.29
N LEU A 96 12.85 -14.49 -13.01
CA LEU A 96 12.86 -14.32 -14.46
C LEU A 96 12.86 -15.70 -15.15
N VAL A 97 13.06 -16.81 -14.42
CA VAL A 97 13.29 -18.14 -15.01
C VAL A 97 12.16 -19.15 -14.74
N ALA A 98 11.09 -18.81 -14.00
CA ALA A 98 10.07 -19.81 -13.60
C ALA A 98 8.63 -19.50 -14.06
N LEU A 99 8.45 -18.74 -15.14
CA LEU A 99 7.18 -18.69 -15.87
C LEU A 99 7.26 -19.59 -17.09
N GLN A 100 7.00 -20.87 -16.83
CA GLN A 100 6.52 -21.87 -17.80
C GLN A 100 7.11 -21.79 -19.21
N GLY A 101 8.38 -22.15 -19.42
CA GLY A 101 8.89 -22.82 -20.64
C GLY A 101 8.52 -22.27 -22.03
N LYS A 102 7.95 -21.06 -22.14
CA LYS A 102 7.61 -20.40 -23.39
C LYS A 102 8.72 -19.42 -23.66
N ALA A 103 9.39 -19.60 -24.78
CA ALA A 103 10.31 -18.59 -25.30
C ALA A 103 9.54 -17.27 -25.38
N VAL A 104 9.90 -16.32 -24.52
CA VAL A 104 9.36 -14.96 -24.59
C VAL A 104 10.08 -14.28 -25.74
N GLN A 105 9.33 -13.78 -26.71
CA GLN A 105 9.93 -12.99 -27.80
C GLN A 105 10.42 -11.66 -27.21
N GLU A 106 11.72 -11.41 -27.29
CA GLU A 106 12.31 -10.16 -26.81
C GLU A 106 11.70 -8.96 -27.55
N THR A 107 11.38 -7.91 -26.79
CA THR A 107 10.89 -6.64 -27.37
C THR A 107 12.03 -5.73 -27.82
N GLY A 108 13.25 -5.95 -27.30
CA GLY A 108 14.40 -5.06 -27.50
C GLY A 108 14.39 -3.82 -26.61
N ILE A 109 13.30 -3.59 -25.86
CA ILE A 109 13.19 -2.48 -24.91
C ILE A 109 13.75 -2.96 -23.58
N LYS A 110 14.77 -2.26 -23.08
CA LYS A 110 15.48 -2.63 -21.86
C LYS A 110 15.03 -1.78 -20.68
N LEU A 111 14.94 -2.42 -19.51
CA LEU A 111 14.65 -1.81 -18.23
C LEU A 111 15.68 -2.29 -17.22
N ARG A 112 16.19 -1.39 -16.38
CA ARG A 112 17.17 -1.73 -15.34
C ARG A 112 16.49 -1.77 -13.98
N LEU A 113 16.54 -2.92 -13.33
CA LEU A 113 15.87 -3.19 -12.07
C LEU A 113 16.88 -3.39 -10.94
N ASN A 114 16.58 -2.80 -9.79
CA ASN A 114 17.21 -3.15 -8.50
C ASN A 114 16.58 -4.43 -7.93
N GLY A 115 15.32 -4.70 -8.27
CA GLY A 115 14.63 -5.93 -7.89
C GLY A 115 13.12 -5.88 -8.12
N MET A 116 12.45 -6.99 -7.82
CA MET A 116 10.98 -7.08 -7.83
C MET A 116 10.51 -7.74 -6.54
N VAL A 117 9.36 -7.31 -6.04
CA VAL A 117 8.66 -7.94 -4.91
C VAL A 117 7.24 -8.24 -5.35
N TYR A 118 6.80 -9.47 -5.15
CA TYR A 118 5.45 -9.90 -5.46
C TYR A 118 4.55 -9.82 -4.23
N GLU A 119 3.26 -9.58 -4.45
CA GLU A 119 2.22 -9.66 -3.40
C GLU A 119 2.47 -8.75 -2.16
N SER A 120 3.04 -7.57 -2.37
CA SER A 120 3.22 -6.55 -1.33
C SER A 120 1.88 -5.97 -0.86
N VAL A 121 1.79 -5.71 0.45
CA VAL A 121 0.67 -5.04 1.12
C VAL A 121 1.04 -3.64 1.65
N VAL A 122 2.28 -3.19 1.42
CA VAL A 122 2.80 -1.93 1.98
C VAL A 122 3.12 -0.88 0.90
N ASP A 123 3.07 -1.25 -0.37
CA ASP A 123 3.43 -0.40 -1.51
C ASP A 123 2.20 0.19 -2.24
N GLY A 124 1.07 0.21 -1.55
CA GLY A 124 -0.23 0.73 -2.00
C GLY A 124 -1.38 -0.15 -1.50
N PRO A 125 -2.65 0.24 -1.74
CA PRO A 125 -3.81 -0.55 -1.39
C PRO A 125 -3.86 -1.91 -2.11
N GLY A 126 -4.37 -2.90 -1.39
CA GLY A 126 -4.53 -4.27 -1.88
C GLY A 126 -3.23 -5.07 -1.90
N LEU A 127 -3.23 -6.19 -2.63
CA LEU A 127 -2.02 -6.94 -2.96
C LEU A 127 -1.42 -6.39 -4.25
N ARG A 128 -0.12 -6.16 -4.25
CA ARG A 128 0.57 -5.48 -5.34
C ARG A 128 1.91 -6.10 -5.69
N ASP A 129 2.21 -6.17 -6.98
CA ASP A 129 3.57 -6.44 -7.42
C ASP A 129 4.34 -5.13 -7.58
N VAL A 130 5.59 -5.12 -7.15
CA VAL A 130 6.41 -3.92 -7.02
C VAL A 130 7.68 -4.07 -7.83
N LEU A 131 7.89 -3.15 -8.77
CA LEU A 131 9.10 -3.06 -9.56
C LEU A 131 9.98 -1.97 -8.94
N PHE A 132 11.12 -2.37 -8.38
CA PHE A 132 12.13 -1.45 -7.91
C PHE A 132 13.10 -1.17 -9.06
N VAL A 133 12.97 -0.01 -9.69
CA VAL A 133 13.88 0.38 -10.78
C VAL A 133 15.26 0.77 -10.24
N GLN A 134 16.27 0.68 -11.08
CA GLN A 134 17.63 1.14 -10.79
C GLN A 134 17.86 2.57 -11.29
N GLY A 135 18.73 3.31 -10.62
CA GLY A 135 19.13 4.67 -10.94
C GLY A 135 18.27 5.69 -10.21
N CYS A 136 18.90 6.56 -9.41
CA CYS A 136 18.21 7.67 -8.74
C CYS A 136 19.13 8.88 -8.61
N PRO A 137 18.73 10.06 -9.11
CA PRO A 137 19.55 11.27 -9.00
C PRO A 137 19.48 11.92 -7.61
N HIS A 138 18.49 11.55 -6.77
CA HIS A 138 18.17 12.31 -5.56
C HIS A 138 19.03 11.99 -4.34
N ARG A 139 19.48 10.73 -4.20
CA ARG A 139 20.35 10.24 -3.11
C ARG A 139 19.96 10.74 -1.71
N CYS A 140 18.67 10.62 -1.38
CA CYS A 140 18.10 11.16 -0.15
C CYS A 140 18.78 10.58 1.11
N SER A 141 19.03 11.43 2.12
CA SER A 141 19.52 10.95 3.42
C SER A 141 18.49 10.01 4.05
N GLY A 142 18.95 8.85 4.56
CA GLY A 142 18.06 7.82 5.12
C GLY A 142 17.20 7.10 4.09
N CYS A 143 17.58 7.13 2.79
CA CYS A 143 16.89 6.38 1.75
C CYS A 143 16.75 4.90 2.13
N GLN A 144 15.57 4.33 1.89
CA GLN A 144 15.31 2.91 2.13
C GLN A 144 16.07 2.00 1.14
N ASN A 145 16.39 2.50 -0.06
CA ASN A 145 16.99 1.71 -1.14
C ASN A 145 18.26 2.36 -1.69
N PRO A 146 19.32 2.59 -0.88
CA PRO A 146 20.53 3.27 -1.35
C PRO A 146 21.25 2.50 -2.48
N GLY A 147 21.11 1.17 -2.53
CA GLY A 147 21.63 0.34 -3.63
C GLY A 147 21.02 0.65 -5.00
N SER A 148 19.87 1.33 -5.04
CA SER A 148 19.22 1.73 -6.29
C SER A 148 19.78 3.04 -6.89
N TRP A 149 20.72 3.72 -6.24
CA TRP A 149 21.17 5.05 -6.68
C TRP A 149 22.01 5.03 -7.96
N ASP A 150 22.91 4.07 -8.10
CA ASP A 150 23.81 4.00 -9.25
C ASP A 150 23.06 3.61 -10.52
N PHE A 151 23.10 4.44 -11.56
CA PHE A 151 22.49 4.12 -12.85
C PHE A 151 23.15 2.93 -13.55
N GLY A 152 24.40 2.62 -13.23
CA GLY A 152 25.12 1.45 -13.76
C GLY A 152 24.86 0.15 -13.00
N GLY A 153 24.20 0.21 -11.84
CA GLY A 153 23.95 -0.95 -10.98
C GLY A 153 22.81 -1.85 -11.47
N GLY A 154 22.29 -2.67 -10.55
CA GLY A 154 21.14 -3.54 -10.79
C GLY A 154 21.31 -4.50 -11.96
N THR A 155 20.19 -4.97 -12.50
CA THR A 155 20.12 -5.92 -13.61
C THR A 155 19.34 -5.32 -14.76
N GLU A 156 19.92 -5.31 -15.96
CA GLU A 156 19.21 -4.95 -17.18
C GLU A 156 18.42 -6.16 -17.69
N VAL A 157 17.13 -5.95 -17.95
CA VAL A 157 16.21 -6.97 -18.42
C VAL A 157 15.44 -6.45 -19.63
N ASP A 158 15.05 -7.35 -20.53
CA ASP A 158 14.04 -7.03 -21.54
C ASP A 158 12.68 -6.88 -20.85
N ILE A 159 11.90 -5.85 -21.24
CA ILE A 159 10.57 -5.68 -20.65
C ILE A 159 9.67 -6.88 -20.91
N ALA A 160 9.91 -7.69 -21.96
CA ALA A 160 9.14 -8.91 -22.20
C ALA A 160 9.16 -9.85 -20.99
N ASN A 161 10.31 -9.96 -20.32
CA ASN A 161 10.47 -10.80 -19.13
C ASN A 161 9.74 -10.22 -17.91
N VAL A 162 9.58 -8.90 -17.87
CA VAL A 162 8.79 -8.20 -16.83
C VAL A 162 7.30 -8.38 -17.10
N LEU A 163 6.87 -8.28 -18.37
CA LEU A 163 5.46 -8.40 -18.73
C LEU A 163 4.91 -9.79 -18.41
N VAL A 164 5.67 -10.86 -18.70
CA VAL A 164 5.22 -12.23 -18.39
C VAL A 164 5.12 -12.52 -16.90
N SER A 165 5.80 -11.75 -16.06
CA SER A 165 5.80 -11.93 -14.60
C SER A 165 4.73 -11.13 -13.87
N LEU A 166 3.94 -10.34 -14.59
CA LEU A 166 2.91 -9.48 -14.00
C LEU A 166 1.52 -9.80 -14.62
N PRO A 167 0.47 -9.95 -13.79
CA PRO A 167 0.53 -10.11 -12.34
C PRO A 167 1.09 -11.48 -11.94
N SER A 168 1.74 -11.56 -10.78
CA SER A 168 2.30 -12.82 -10.28
C SER A 168 1.25 -13.81 -9.79
N SER A 169 0.06 -13.33 -9.41
CA SER A 169 -1.08 -14.16 -9.02
C SER A 169 -2.42 -13.47 -9.31
N PRO A 170 -3.53 -14.23 -9.42
CA PRO A 170 -4.87 -13.66 -9.63
C PRO A 170 -5.36 -12.75 -8.49
N LEU A 171 -4.68 -12.74 -7.34
CA LEU A 171 -5.02 -11.92 -6.19
C LEU A 171 -4.41 -10.51 -6.27
N VAL A 172 -3.43 -10.31 -7.17
CA VAL A 172 -2.79 -9.01 -7.37
C VAL A 172 -3.80 -8.04 -7.98
N SER A 173 -4.03 -6.95 -7.26
CA SER A 173 -5.00 -5.91 -7.61
C SER A 173 -4.38 -4.68 -8.26
N GLY A 174 -3.06 -4.56 -8.19
CA GLY A 174 -2.33 -3.45 -8.78
C GLY A 174 -0.83 -3.66 -8.80
N ILE A 175 -0.14 -2.77 -9.49
CA ILE A 175 1.31 -2.77 -9.65
C ILE A 175 1.86 -1.44 -9.12
N THR A 176 3.05 -1.48 -8.52
CA THR A 176 3.73 -0.27 -8.04
C THR A 176 5.11 -0.16 -8.69
N PHE A 177 5.41 0.99 -9.27
CA PHE A 177 6.79 1.34 -9.65
C PHE A 177 7.42 2.14 -8.52
N SER A 178 8.56 1.67 -8.02
CA SER A 178 9.30 2.23 -6.90
C SER A 178 10.80 2.05 -7.15
N GLY A 179 11.63 2.07 -6.10
CA GLY A 179 13.08 1.86 -6.19
C GLY A 179 13.85 3.15 -6.27
N GLY A 180 14.66 3.27 -7.31
CA GLY A 180 15.47 4.46 -7.58
C GLY A 180 14.59 5.65 -7.95
N GLU A 181 14.46 5.92 -9.24
CA GLU A 181 13.55 6.95 -9.76
C GLU A 181 12.84 6.43 -11.02
N PRO A 182 11.58 5.97 -10.92
CA PRO A 182 10.81 5.45 -12.05
C PRO A 182 10.78 6.39 -13.26
N PHE A 183 10.67 7.70 -13.05
CA PHE A 183 10.59 8.64 -14.18
C PHE A 183 11.92 8.80 -14.94
N CYS A 184 13.05 8.35 -14.39
CA CYS A 184 14.31 8.27 -15.14
C CYS A 184 14.33 7.12 -16.18
N GLN A 185 13.39 6.18 -16.11
CA GLN A 185 13.23 5.10 -17.10
C GLN A 185 11.83 5.14 -17.75
N ALA A 186 11.24 6.34 -17.84
CA ALA A 186 9.84 6.52 -18.23
C ALA A 186 9.48 5.89 -19.58
N ALA A 187 10.37 5.96 -20.58
CA ALA A 187 10.11 5.39 -21.90
C ALA A 187 9.81 3.89 -21.86
N ALA A 188 10.63 3.11 -21.15
CA ALA A 188 10.42 1.67 -20.99
C ALA A 188 9.21 1.37 -20.09
N LEU A 189 9.02 2.14 -19.01
CA LEU A 189 7.90 1.95 -18.10
C LEU A 189 6.54 2.31 -18.69
N VAL A 190 6.48 3.16 -19.74
CA VAL A 190 5.23 3.42 -20.48
C VAL A 190 4.68 2.12 -21.07
N GLU A 191 5.52 1.29 -21.69
CA GLU A 191 5.10 0.02 -22.29
C GLU A 191 4.58 -0.95 -21.23
N VAL A 192 5.29 -1.02 -20.09
CA VAL A 192 4.87 -1.83 -18.94
C VAL A 192 3.54 -1.32 -18.38
N ALA A 193 3.39 -0.01 -18.21
CA ALA A 193 2.16 0.62 -17.71
C ALA A 193 0.97 0.39 -18.66
N GLN A 194 1.16 0.49 -19.98
CA GLN A 194 0.11 0.21 -20.96
C GLN A 194 -0.38 -1.23 -20.86
N HIS A 195 0.54 -2.20 -20.74
CA HIS A 195 0.18 -3.59 -20.57
C HIS A 195 -0.63 -3.81 -19.28
N ILE A 196 -0.15 -3.29 -18.15
CA ILE A 196 -0.84 -3.37 -16.85
C ILE A 196 -2.25 -2.77 -16.92
N LYS A 197 -2.40 -1.62 -17.61
CA LYS A 197 -3.72 -1.01 -17.83
C LYS A 197 -4.64 -1.84 -18.71
N SER A 198 -4.10 -2.52 -19.72
CA SER A 198 -4.91 -3.43 -20.56
C SER A 198 -5.48 -4.60 -19.77
N LEU A 199 -4.83 -4.99 -18.66
CA LEU A 199 -5.31 -6.02 -17.73
C LEU A 199 -6.28 -5.46 -16.67
N GLY A 200 -6.58 -4.16 -16.70
CA GLY A 200 -7.45 -3.50 -15.72
C GLY A 200 -6.82 -3.29 -14.34
N LEU A 201 -5.51 -3.44 -14.22
CA LEU A 201 -4.79 -3.32 -12.94
C LEU A 201 -4.52 -1.85 -12.57
N ASN A 202 -4.56 -1.58 -11.27
CA ASN A 202 -4.26 -0.27 -10.71
C ASN A 202 -2.74 0.01 -10.72
N LEU A 203 -2.30 1.24 -11.02
CA LEU A 203 -0.88 1.61 -11.10
C LEU A 203 -0.53 2.73 -10.11
N TRP A 204 0.45 2.46 -9.25
CA TRP A 204 1.05 3.43 -8.34
C TRP A 204 2.50 3.70 -8.73
N ILE A 205 2.97 4.93 -8.57
CA ILE A 205 4.38 5.29 -8.78
C ILE A 205 4.89 6.13 -7.62
N TYR A 206 6.02 5.73 -7.03
CA TYR A 206 6.79 6.53 -6.08
C TYR A 206 7.89 7.27 -6.81
N THR A 207 8.06 8.56 -6.51
CA THR A 207 9.05 9.40 -7.20
C THR A 207 9.60 10.47 -6.27
N GLY A 208 10.88 10.81 -6.45
CA GLY A 208 11.52 11.92 -5.76
C GLY A 208 11.22 13.28 -6.40
N TYR A 209 10.65 13.31 -7.60
CA TYR A 209 10.14 14.53 -8.22
C TYR A 209 8.79 14.92 -7.60
N THR A 210 8.53 16.22 -7.57
CA THR A 210 7.21 16.77 -7.27
C THR A 210 6.30 16.70 -8.51
N TRP A 211 4.99 16.70 -8.28
CA TRP A 211 3.96 16.79 -9.32
C TRP A 211 4.24 17.93 -10.30
N GLU A 212 4.63 19.10 -9.78
CA GLU A 212 4.94 20.28 -10.58
C GLU A 212 6.19 20.06 -11.45
N GLU A 213 7.23 19.43 -10.91
CA GLU A 213 8.42 19.05 -11.69
C GLU A 213 8.08 18.05 -12.80
N LEU A 214 7.21 17.06 -12.54
CA LEU A 214 6.79 16.07 -13.53
C LEU A 214 5.98 16.70 -14.67
N LEU A 215 5.07 17.62 -14.36
CA LEU A 215 4.30 18.35 -15.39
C LEU A 215 5.19 19.25 -16.24
N ALA A 216 6.21 19.88 -15.63
CA ALA A 216 7.18 20.72 -16.31
C ALA A 216 8.27 19.94 -17.05
N HIS A 217 8.37 18.62 -16.84
CA HIS A 217 9.45 17.81 -17.40
C HIS A 217 9.47 17.85 -18.94
N PRO A 218 10.64 18.02 -19.58
CA PRO A 218 10.72 18.15 -21.04
C PRO A 218 10.47 16.84 -21.78
N ASP A 219 10.82 15.70 -21.17
CA ASP A 219 10.63 14.38 -21.79
C ASP A 219 9.14 14.03 -21.91
N PRO A 220 8.60 13.81 -23.13
CA PRO A 220 7.22 13.41 -23.31
C PRO A 220 6.90 12.03 -22.71
N ALA A 221 7.87 11.15 -22.54
CA ALA A 221 7.67 9.85 -21.89
C ALA A 221 7.25 10.00 -20.43
N VAL A 222 7.78 11.00 -19.71
CA VAL A 222 7.39 11.31 -18.33
C VAL A 222 5.91 11.66 -18.27
N LYS A 223 5.43 12.52 -19.17
CA LYS A 223 4.01 12.91 -19.24
C LYS A 223 3.11 11.74 -19.60
N ARG A 224 3.54 10.88 -20.53
CA ARG A 224 2.81 9.65 -20.89
C ARG A 224 2.71 8.69 -19.71
N LEU A 225 3.81 8.46 -19.00
CA LEU A 225 3.81 7.58 -17.83
C LEU A 225 2.92 8.14 -16.72
N LEU A 226 3.01 9.45 -16.47
CA LEU A 226 2.14 10.12 -15.50
C LEU A 226 0.68 9.94 -15.87
N ALA A 227 0.29 10.16 -17.13
CA ALA A 227 -1.10 9.98 -17.58
C ALA A 227 -1.64 8.54 -17.43
N LEU A 228 -0.75 7.53 -17.46
CA LEU A 228 -1.11 6.14 -17.20
C LEU A 228 -1.14 5.81 -15.71
N THR A 229 -0.66 6.68 -14.83
CA THR A 229 -0.61 6.41 -13.39
C THR A 229 -1.97 6.70 -12.74
N ASP A 230 -2.39 5.89 -11.77
CA ASP A 230 -3.59 6.20 -10.98
C ASP A 230 -3.25 7.05 -9.76
N VAL A 231 -2.18 6.69 -9.05
CA VAL A 231 -1.68 7.43 -7.88
C VAL A 231 -0.17 7.64 -7.98
N VAL A 232 0.27 8.88 -7.83
CA VAL A 232 1.69 9.20 -7.67
C VAL A 232 1.94 9.55 -6.20
N VAL A 233 3.00 9.00 -5.60
CA VAL A 233 3.52 9.46 -4.32
C VAL A 233 4.74 10.32 -4.62
N ASP A 234 4.55 11.63 -4.58
CA ASP A 234 5.54 12.59 -5.05
C ASP A 234 6.48 13.07 -3.94
N GLY A 235 7.63 13.60 -4.36
CA GLY A 235 8.59 14.26 -3.50
C GLY A 235 9.67 13.34 -2.89
N ARG A 236 10.85 13.93 -2.70
CA ARG A 236 12.00 13.28 -2.07
C ARG A 236 11.66 12.81 -0.65
N PHE A 237 12.27 11.70 -0.24
CA PHE A 237 12.27 11.31 1.17
C PHE A 237 13.07 12.31 2.02
N VAL A 238 12.48 12.77 3.12
CA VAL A 238 13.10 13.68 4.08
C VAL A 238 13.16 13.01 5.45
N GLN A 239 14.36 12.65 5.90
CA GLN A 239 14.58 11.89 7.14
C GLN A 239 14.02 12.60 8.39
N ALA A 240 14.12 13.92 8.47
CA ALA A 240 13.56 14.71 9.58
C ALA A 240 12.02 14.68 9.63
N GLU A 241 11.38 14.32 8.50
CA GLU A 241 9.94 14.22 8.37
C GLU A 241 9.46 12.76 8.32
N ALA A 242 10.36 11.80 8.55
CA ALA A 242 10.04 10.38 8.49
C ALA A 242 8.98 10.01 9.54
N ASP A 243 7.92 9.34 9.10
CA ASP A 243 6.83 8.92 9.97
C ASP A 243 6.23 7.61 9.47
N LEU A 244 6.48 6.53 10.23
CA LEU A 244 6.03 5.19 9.92
C LEU A 244 4.51 4.98 10.12
N SER A 245 3.79 5.95 10.67
CA SER A 245 2.33 5.90 10.78
C SER A 245 1.61 6.35 9.51
N LEU A 246 2.33 6.99 8.59
CA LEU A 246 1.77 7.46 7.33
C LEU A 246 1.43 6.28 6.41
N PRO A 247 0.22 6.27 5.81
CA PRO A 247 -0.12 5.27 4.81
C PRO A 247 0.68 5.52 3.53
N PHE A 248 1.39 4.49 3.06
CA PHE A 248 1.98 4.44 1.72
C PHE A 248 2.93 5.61 1.38
N ARG A 249 3.64 6.16 2.36
CA ARG A 249 4.72 7.15 2.17
C ARG A 249 5.68 7.13 3.34
N GLY A 250 6.93 7.55 3.08
CA GLY A 250 8.01 7.50 4.06
C GLY A 250 8.15 8.77 4.91
N SER A 251 7.81 9.94 4.35
CA SER A 251 7.94 11.24 5.02
C SER A 251 6.74 12.17 4.78
N ARG A 252 6.50 13.09 5.73
CA ARG A 252 5.30 13.95 5.74
C ARG A 252 5.18 14.88 4.53
N ASN A 253 6.30 15.32 3.96
CA ASN A 253 6.33 16.13 2.74
C ASN A 253 5.83 15.40 1.49
N GLN A 254 5.84 14.07 1.47
CA GLN A 254 5.45 13.31 0.28
C GLN A 254 3.92 13.30 0.12
N ARG A 255 3.41 13.52 -1.09
CA ARG A 255 1.95 13.62 -1.32
C ARG A 255 1.48 12.45 -2.18
N PRO A 256 0.55 11.60 -1.69
CA PRO A 256 -0.21 10.69 -2.54
C PRO A 256 -1.23 11.51 -3.33
N ILE A 257 -1.13 11.50 -4.66
CA ILE A 257 -1.92 12.34 -5.58
C ILE A 257 -2.77 11.44 -6.46
N ASP A 258 -4.08 11.68 -6.49
CA ASP A 258 -5.00 11.06 -7.45
C ASP A 258 -4.76 11.72 -8.82
N VAL A 259 -4.09 11.01 -9.70
CA VAL A 259 -3.60 11.56 -10.98
C VAL A 259 -4.77 11.94 -11.88
N ARG A 260 -5.78 11.09 -12.01
CA ARG A 260 -6.92 11.33 -12.91
C ARG A 260 -7.71 12.55 -12.48
N LYS A 261 -8.01 12.67 -11.18
CA LYS A 261 -8.70 13.86 -10.64
C LYS A 261 -7.84 15.10 -10.77
N SER A 262 -6.53 14.98 -10.54
CA SER A 262 -5.63 16.14 -10.61
C SER A 262 -5.48 16.68 -12.03
N LEU A 263 -5.33 15.79 -13.02
CA LEU A 263 -5.30 16.17 -14.44
C LEU A 263 -6.64 16.74 -14.90
N GLY A 264 -7.77 16.15 -14.47
CA GLY A 264 -9.10 16.61 -14.87
C GLY A 264 -9.48 17.99 -14.29
N THR A 265 -9.00 18.33 -13.09
CA THR A 265 -9.29 19.60 -12.43
C THR A 265 -8.23 20.68 -12.65
N GLY A 266 -7.04 20.31 -13.15
CA GLY A 266 -5.90 21.20 -13.28
C GLY A 266 -5.29 21.64 -11.94
N ARG A 267 -5.67 20.99 -10.83
CA ARG A 267 -5.17 21.25 -9.47
C ARG A 267 -4.82 19.94 -8.80
N VAL A 268 -3.87 19.95 -7.88
CA VAL A 268 -3.50 18.74 -7.12
C VAL A 268 -4.68 18.29 -6.26
N VAL A 269 -5.14 17.05 -6.48
CA VAL A 269 -6.14 16.35 -5.67
C VAL A 269 -5.43 15.19 -4.98
N LEU A 270 -5.40 15.21 -3.65
CA LEU A 270 -4.75 14.16 -2.87
C LEU A 270 -5.57 12.87 -2.94
N TRP A 271 -4.86 11.74 -3.00
CA TRP A 271 -5.46 10.43 -2.84
C TRP A 271 -5.77 10.21 -1.35
N GLU A 272 -6.99 9.75 -1.08
CA GLU A 272 -7.43 9.41 0.26
C GLU A 272 -7.70 7.91 0.34
N GLN A 273 -7.24 7.30 1.43
CA GLN A 273 -7.51 5.89 1.66
C GLN A 273 -8.98 5.68 1.98
N GLU A 274 -9.68 4.95 1.12
CA GLU A 274 -10.97 4.37 1.48
C GLU A 274 -10.72 3.38 2.63
N ILE A 275 -11.30 3.67 3.80
CA ILE A 275 -11.18 2.82 4.97
C ILE A 275 -11.95 1.52 4.66
N TYR A 276 -11.24 0.44 4.32
CA TYR A 276 -11.80 -0.91 4.06
C TYR A 276 -12.51 -1.58 5.25
N ALA A 277 -12.81 -0.84 6.32
CA ALA A 277 -13.74 -1.29 7.35
C ALA A 277 -15.20 -1.14 6.85
N ALA A 278 -15.50 -1.73 5.70
CA ALA A 278 -16.85 -1.84 5.18
C ALA A 278 -17.59 -2.96 5.93
N GLU A 279 -18.17 -2.54 7.06
CA GLU A 279 -19.48 -2.96 7.57
C GLU A 279 -19.86 -4.46 7.46
N ALA A 280 -19.67 -5.20 8.55
CA ALA A 280 -20.49 -6.39 8.78
C ALA A 280 -21.96 -5.93 8.95
N PRO A 281 -22.95 -6.65 8.37
CA PRO A 281 -24.35 -6.26 8.50
C PRO A 281 -24.75 -6.21 9.98
N PRO A 282 -25.44 -5.15 10.42
CA PRO A 282 -25.88 -5.04 11.81
C PRO A 282 -26.81 -6.20 12.17
N ARG A 283 -26.62 -6.77 13.36
CA ARG A 283 -27.53 -7.77 13.91
C ARG A 283 -28.75 -7.04 14.49
N ARG A 284 -29.94 -7.28 13.92
CA ARG A 284 -31.22 -6.84 14.53
C ARG A 284 -31.54 -7.75 15.72
N VAL A 285 -31.91 -7.14 16.84
CA VAL A 285 -32.43 -7.85 18.02
C VAL A 285 -33.86 -7.38 18.19
N ALA A 286 -34.83 -8.28 18.02
CA ALA A 286 -36.23 -7.97 18.27
C ALA A 286 -36.46 -7.81 19.78
N VAL A 287 -37.32 -6.84 20.14
CA VAL A 287 -37.79 -6.58 21.51
C VAL A 287 -38.73 -7.68 21.97
#